data_AF-A0A6B3NB67-F1
#
_entry.id   AF-A0A6B3NB67-F1
#
_cell.length_a   1.000
_cell.length_b   1.000
_cell.length_c   1.000
_cell.angle_alpha   90.00
_cell.angle_beta   90.00
_cell.angle_gamma   90.00
#
_symmetry.space_group_name_H-M   'P 1'
#
loop_
_entity.id
_entity.type
_entity.pdbx_description
1 polymer ?
#
loop_
_entity_poly.entity_id
_entity_poly.type
_entity_poly.pdbx_seq_one_letter_code
_entity_poly.pdbx_strand_id
1 'polypeptide(L)'
;MASPFPGMNPYLENPDLWTEVNHRLLTAIADAIAPLIRLRGGKPMPILSEIPAFDYNILISRSNCRPQAQMYSFSLRQKIPCFPLPLKSGEVEPNVDLQNLLMGVYERAGFDLAIDYIQEPVPPFKKKEDRVWADSLLLAKGLR
;
A
#
# COMPACT_ATOMS: atom_id res chain seq x y z
N MET A 1 0.15 -5.52 17.64
CA MET A 1 1.47 -4.85 17.58
C MET A 1 1.59 -4.06 16.27
N ALA A 2 2.46 -3.05 16.19
CA ALA A 2 2.76 -2.41 14.91
C ALA A 2 3.47 -3.40 13.97
N SER A 3 3.19 -3.31 12.66
CA SER A 3 3.90 -4.07 11.63
C SER A 3 5.42 -3.97 11.83
N PRO A 4 6.15 -5.10 11.75
CA PRO A 4 7.60 -5.09 11.87
C PRO A 4 8.26 -4.42 10.64
N PHE A 5 7.57 -4.38 9.51
CA PHE A 5 8.08 -3.79 8.27
C PHE A 5 7.84 -2.27 8.21
N PRO A 6 8.81 -1.48 7.73
CA PRO A 6 8.67 -0.03 7.59
C PRO A 6 7.65 0.38 6.52
N GLY A 7 7.47 -0.46 5.50
CA GLY A 7 6.59 -0.25 4.35
C GLY A 7 5.41 -1.21 4.35
N MET A 8 5.21 -1.88 3.20
CA MET A 8 4.27 -2.98 3.05
C MET A 8 4.77 -4.21 3.82
N ASN A 9 3.88 -4.91 4.52
CA ASN A 9 4.20 -6.21 5.10
C ASN A 9 3.98 -7.30 4.02
N PRO A 10 5.03 -8.00 3.57
CA PRO A 10 4.94 -8.93 2.44
C PRO A 10 4.06 -10.15 2.74
N TYR A 11 3.85 -10.46 4.02
CA TYR A 11 2.97 -11.57 4.44
C TYR A 11 1.48 -11.25 4.22
N LEU A 12 1.11 -9.97 4.08
CA LEU A 12 -0.26 -9.57 3.79
C LEU A 12 -0.67 -9.88 2.34
N GLU A 13 0.29 -10.10 1.44
CA GLU A 13 0.04 -10.42 0.02
C GLU A 13 -0.43 -11.86 -0.20
N ASN A 14 -0.48 -12.67 0.86
CA ASN A 14 -1.05 -14.01 0.80
C ASN A 14 -2.50 -13.92 0.28
N PRO A 15 -2.88 -14.66 -0.78
CA PRO A 15 -4.23 -14.66 -1.34
C PRO A 15 -5.37 -14.78 -0.33
N ASP A 16 -5.16 -15.55 0.75
CA ASP A 16 -6.15 -15.77 1.81
C ASP A 16 -6.41 -14.51 2.65
N LEU A 17 -5.38 -13.68 2.84
CA LEU A 17 -5.45 -12.41 3.58
C LEU A 17 -5.71 -11.22 2.66
N TRP A 18 -5.26 -11.31 1.41
CA TRP A 18 -5.19 -10.18 0.49
C TRP A 18 -6.57 -9.60 0.17
N THR A 19 -7.59 -10.45 0.08
CA THR A 19 -8.97 -10.00 -0.15
C THR A 19 -9.48 -9.13 0.99
N GLU A 20 -9.23 -9.55 2.23
CA GLU A 20 -9.63 -8.80 3.42
C GLU A 20 -8.83 -7.50 3.57
N VAL A 21 -7.52 -7.57 3.35
CA VAL A 21 -6.63 -6.40 3.35
C VAL A 21 -7.10 -5.37 2.32
N ASN A 22 -7.38 -5.79 1.08
CA ASN A 22 -7.88 -4.89 0.04
C ASN A 22 -9.22 -4.26 0.42
N HIS A 23 -10.17 -5.04 0.93
CA HIS A 23 -11.49 -4.51 1.28
C HIS A 23 -11.40 -3.48 2.40
N ARG A 24 -10.64 -3.78 3.47
CA ARG A 24 -10.44 -2.87 4.61
C ARG A 24 -9.63 -1.65 4.22
N LEU A 25 -8.62 -1.79 3.35
CA LEU A 25 -7.83 -0.67 2.85
C LEU A 25 -8.65 0.25 1.96
N LEU A 26 -9.42 -0.30 1.02
CA LEU A 26 -10.35 0.48 0.20
C LEU A 26 -11.36 1.24 1.06
N THR A 27 -11.89 0.61 2.10
CA THR A 27 -12.81 1.24 3.04
C THR A 27 -12.11 2.36 3.81
N ALA A 28 -10.92 2.12 4.36
CA ALA A 28 -10.16 3.14 5.08
C ALA A 28 -9.76 4.33 4.19
N ILE A 29 -9.39 4.08 2.94
CA ILE A 29 -9.14 5.10 1.92
C ILE A 29 -10.43 5.87 1.63
N ALA A 30 -11.55 5.16 1.42
CA ALA A 30 -12.85 5.78 1.20
C ALA A 30 -13.26 6.65 2.39
N ASP A 31 -13.10 6.21 3.63
CA ASP A 31 -13.41 6.98 4.83
C ASP A 31 -12.50 8.20 4.99
N ALA A 32 -11.20 8.08 4.67
CA ALA A 32 -10.26 9.19 4.72
C ALA A 32 -10.57 10.27 3.66
N ILE A 33 -11.14 9.87 2.52
CA ILE A 33 -11.36 10.74 1.37
C ILE A 33 -12.83 11.19 1.25
N ALA A 34 -13.80 10.42 1.74
CA ALA A 34 -15.23 10.67 1.61
C ALA A 34 -15.68 12.03 2.17
N PRO A 35 -15.14 12.53 3.30
CA PRO A 35 -15.45 13.89 3.76
C PRO A 35 -15.01 14.98 2.78
N LEU A 36 -14.03 14.68 1.92
CA LEU A 36 -13.39 15.61 0.99
C LEU A 36 -13.99 15.52 -0.43
N ILE A 37 -14.76 14.47 -0.76
CA ILE A 37 -15.29 14.22 -2.11
C ILE A 37 -16.82 14.26 -2.15
N ARG A 38 -17.39 15.17 -2.96
CA ARG A 38 -18.75 15.06 -3.51
C ARG A 38 -18.67 14.50 -4.94
N LEU A 39 -19.19 13.30 -5.16
CA LEU A 39 -19.00 12.52 -6.39
C LEU A 39 -19.89 12.96 -7.56
N ARG A 40 -19.31 13.03 -8.78
CA ARG A 40 -19.98 12.70 -10.05
C ARG A 40 -19.09 11.75 -10.85
N GLY A 41 -19.73 10.70 -11.38
CA GLY A 41 -19.09 9.49 -11.89
C GLY A 41 -18.14 9.70 -13.07
N GLY A 42 -17.01 8.99 -13.01
CA GLY A 42 -16.04 8.87 -14.10
C GLY A 42 -15.71 7.40 -14.35
N LYS A 43 -15.45 7.05 -15.62
CA LYS A 43 -15.01 5.71 -16.03
C LYS A 43 -13.51 5.50 -15.76
N PRO A 44 -13.07 4.27 -15.45
CA PRO A 44 -11.67 3.95 -15.18
C PRO A 44 -10.78 4.10 -16.43
N MET A 45 -9.49 4.42 -16.22
CA MET A 45 -8.50 4.69 -17.28
C MET A 45 -7.61 3.46 -17.54
N PRO A 46 -7.30 3.11 -18.80
CA PRO A 46 -6.30 2.10 -19.15
C PRO A 46 -4.86 2.63 -18.99
N ILE A 47 -3.94 1.80 -18.48
CA ILE A 47 -2.53 2.14 -18.25
C ILE A 47 -1.71 1.77 -19.50
N LEU A 48 -0.96 2.74 -20.06
CA LEU A 48 -0.31 2.65 -21.38
C LEU A 48 1.23 2.83 -21.33
N SER A 49 1.86 2.62 -20.18
CA SER A 49 3.31 2.82 -19.97
C SER A 49 4.00 1.61 -19.33
N GLU A 50 5.28 1.42 -19.64
CA GLU A 50 6.15 0.47 -18.94
C GLU A 50 6.24 0.83 -17.45
N ILE A 51 5.96 -0.15 -16.59
CA ILE A 51 6.03 0.00 -15.14
C ILE A 51 7.48 -0.28 -14.73
N PRO A 52 8.18 0.65 -14.08
CA PRO A 52 9.55 0.44 -13.63
C PRO A 52 9.60 -0.71 -12.62
N ALA A 53 10.74 -1.39 -12.58
CA ALA A 53 10.97 -2.62 -11.81
C ALA A 53 11.12 -2.37 -10.30
N PHE A 54 10.27 -1.54 -9.72
CA PHE A 54 10.12 -1.42 -8.28
C PHE A 54 9.14 -2.46 -7.74
N ASP A 55 9.22 -2.74 -6.44
CA ASP A 55 8.40 -3.77 -5.81
C ASP A 55 6.93 -3.34 -5.76
N TYR A 56 6.67 -2.05 -5.49
CA TYR A 56 5.34 -1.47 -5.41
C TYR A 56 5.23 -0.15 -6.18
N ASN A 57 4.05 0.10 -6.75
CA ASN A 57 3.75 1.29 -7.53
C ASN A 57 2.37 1.86 -7.16
N ILE A 58 2.29 3.16 -6.95
CA ILE A 58 1.03 3.92 -6.81
C ILE A 58 0.88 4.78 -8.06
N LEU A 59 -0.26 4.67 -8.73
CA LEU A 59 -0.58 5.43 -9.93
C LEU A 59 -1.68 6.45 -9.64
N ILE A 60 -1.41 7.73 -9.88
CA ILE A 60 -2.36 8.83 -9.70
C ILE A 60 -2.63 9.47 -11.06
N SER A 61 -3.82 9.23 -11.60
CA SER A 61 -4.29 9.93 -12.80
C SER A 61 -5.16 11.12 -12.42
N ARG A 62 -4.62 12.33 -12.60
CA ARG A 62 -5.38 13.58 -12.38
C ARG A 62 -6.32 13.83 -13.55
N SER A 63 -7.56 14.25 -13.28
CA SER A 63 -8.57 14.47 -14.33
C SER A 63 -8.16 15.52 -15.38
N ASN A 64 -7.41 16.55 -14.97
CA ASN A 64 -6.90 17.63 -15.82
C ASN A 64 -5.62 17.28 -16.59
N CYS A 65 -4.90 16.23 -16.19
CA CYS A 65 -3.68 15.77 -16.87
C CYS A 65 -3.89 14.50 -17.70
N ARG A 66 -5.15 14.03 -17.82
CA ARG A 66 -5.45 12.82 -18.62
C ARG A 66 -5.04 13.03 -20.09
N PRO A 67 -4.43 12.02 -20.74
CA PRO A 67 -4.30 10.63 -20.31
C PRO A 67 -3.07 10.31 -19.42
N GLN A 68 -2.29 11.31 -19.01
CA GLN A 68 -1.08 11.11 -18.22
C GLN A 68 -1.42 10.79 -16.75
N ALA A 69 -0.54 10.03 -16.11
CA ALA A 69 -0.62 9.70 -14.70
C ALA A 69 0.76 9.86 -14.05
N GLN A 70 0.76 10.26 -12.79
CA GLN A 70 1.95 10.31 -11.97
C GLN A 70 2.13 8.97 -11.26
N MET A 71 3.34 8.44 -11.28
CA MET A 71 3.68 7.18 -10.65
C MET A 71 4.63 7.42 -9.47
N TYR A 72 4.31 6.82 -8.34
CA TYR A 72 5.14 6.78 -7.15
C TYR A 72 5.58 5.34 -6.95
N SER A 73 6.86 5.08 -7.16
CA SER A 73 7.45 3.75 -7.05
C SER A 73 8.31 3.65 -5.79
N PHE A 74 8.23 2.54 -5.06
CA PHE A 74 9.01 2.32 -3.83
C PHE A 74 9.33 0.83 -3.64
N SER A 75 10.36 0.55 -2.86
CA SER A 75 10.76 -0.82 -2.53
C SER A 75 10.20 -1.28 -1.18
N LEU A 76 10.27 -2.58 -0.93
CA LEU A 76 9.81 -3.21 0.31
C LEU A 76 10.41 -2.57 1.58
N ARG A 77 11.66 -2.12 1.52
CA ARG A 77 12.38 -1.57 2.67
C ARG A 77 12.05 -0.10 2.95
N GLN A 78 11.38 0.56 2.01
CA GLN A 78 11.01 1.97 2.12
C GLN A 78 9.59 2.09 2.66
N LYS A 79 9.33 3.18 3.41
CA LYS A 79 7.96 3.55 3.76
C LYS A 79 7.17 3.86 2.50
N ILE A 80 5.87 3.59 2.51
CA ILE A 80 4.97 4.02 1.43
C ILE A 80 5.05 5.56 1.36
N PRO A 81 5.40 6.15 0.20
CA PRO A 81 5.52 7.59 0.08
C PRO A 81 4.15 8.26 0.26
N CYS A 82 4.13 9.38 0.97
CA CYS A 82 2.95 10.24 0.94
C CYS A 82 2.81 10.89 -0.43
N PHE A 83 1.59 11.09 -0.88
CA PHE A 83 1.32 11.70 -2.16
C PHE A 83 0.12 12.63 -2.08
N PRO A 84 0.13 13.75 -2.81
CA PRO A 84 -1.01 14.62 -2.90
C PRO A 84 -2.09 13.98 -3.79
N LEU A 85 -3.32 13.92 -3.28
CA LEU A 85 -4.45 13.36 -4.01
C LEU A 85 -5.36 14.50 -4.53
N PRO A 86 -5.46 14.67 -5.85
CA PRO A 86 -6.29 15.72 -6.42
C PRO A 86 -7.78 15.38 -6.31
N LEU A 87 -8.55 16.27 -5.69
CA LEU A 87 -10.01 16.14 -5.62
C LEU A 87 -10.67 16.95 -6.74
N LYS A 88 -10.23 18.20 -6.94
CA LYS A 88 -10.61 19.08 -8.06
C LYS A 88 -9.44 19.96 -8.50
N SER A 89 -9.48 20.39 -9.76
CA SER A 89 -8.51 21.35 -10.29
C SER A 89 -8.61 22.70 -9.56
N GLY A 90 -7.51 23.18 -9.00
CA GLY A 90 -7.42 24.47 -8.31
C GLY A 90 -7.75 24.45 -6.80
N GLU A 91 -8.12 23.29 -6.24
CA GLU A 91 -8.25 23.10 -4.78
C GLU A 91 -6.93 22.58 -4.20
N VAL A 92 -6.71 22.81 -2.90
CA VAL A 92 -5.54 22.27 -2.19
C VAL A 92 -5.59 20.74 -2.22
N GLU A 93 -4.57 20.10 -2.79
CA GLU A 93 -4.48 18.65 -2.83
C GLU A 93 -4.19 18.13 -1.40
N PRO A 94 -5.10 17.37 -0.75
CA PRO A 94 -4.79 16.73 0.52
C PRO A 94 -3.64 15.74 0.32
N ASN A 95 -2.68 15.76 1.26
CA ASN A 95 -1.61 14.78 1.28
C ASN A 95 -2.13 13.48 1.90
N VAL A 96 -2.15 12.41 1.12
CA VAL A 96 -2.59 11.08 1.55
C VAL A 96 -1.41 10.31 2.12
N ASP A 97 -1.57 9.83 3.34
CA ASP A 97 -0.62 8.97 4.03
C ASP A 97 -1.15 7.53 4.07
N LEU A 98 -0.89 6.80 2.99
CA LEU A 98 -1.32 5.41 2.85
C LEU A 98 -0.61 4.48 3.84
N GLN A 99 0.62 4.81 4.25
CA GLN A 99 1.34 4.04 5.27
C GLN A 99 0.53 4.00 6.56
N ASN A 100 0.10 5.15 7.06
CA ASN A 100 -0.66 5.23 8.30
C ASN A 100 -2.03 4.54 8.19
N LEU A 101 -2.70 4.63 7.04
CA LEU A 101 -3.96 3.91 6.81
C LEU A 101 -3.76 2.39 6.85
N LEU A 102 -2.74 1.88 6.16
CA LEU A 102 -2.41 0.46 6.15
C LEU A 102 -2.06 -0.05 7.55
N MET A 103 -1.23 0.70 8.29
CA MET A 103 -0.87 0.37 9.67
C MET A 103 -2.10 0.34 10.58
N GLY A 104 -3.00 1.31 10.45
CA GLY A 104 -4.25 1.31 11.20
C GLY A 104 -5.15 0.13 10.85
N VAL A 105 -5.22 -0.28 9.59
CA VAL A 105 -5.94 -1.50 9.19
C VAL A 105 -5.28 -2.73 9.81
N TYR A 106 -3.94 -2.80 9.79
CA TYR A 106 -3.18 -3.91 10.37
C TYR A 106 -3.49 -4.10 11.85
N GLU A 107 -3.45 -3.02 12.61
CA GLU A 107 -3.72 -3.04 14.04
C GLU A 107 -5.19 -3.35 14.36
N ARG A 108 -6.14 -2.68 13.69
CA ARG A 108 -7.58 -2.88 13.96
C ARG A 108 -8.09 -4.25 13.51
N ALA A 109 -7.49 -4.85 12.49
CA ALA A 109 -7.82 -6.19 12.04
C ALA A 109 -7.09 -7.28 12.86
N GLY A 110 -6.11 -6.92 13.68
CA GLY A 110 -5.34 -7.88 14.49
C GLY A 110 -4.52 -8.84 13.65
N PHE A 111 -3.94 -8.37 12.53
CA PHE A 111 -3.18 -9.24 11.64
C PHE A 111 -1.91 -9.81 12.28
N ASP A 112 -1.44 -9.24 13.38
CA ASP A 112 -0.37 -9.84 14.18
C ASP A 112 -0.73 -11.21 14.77
N LEU A 113 -2.01 -11.53 14.91
CA LEU A 113 -2.49 -12.84 15.35
C LEU A 113 -2.78 -13.80 14.19
N ALA A 114 -3.01 -13.25 12.99
CA ALA A 114 -3.39 -14.04 11.81
C ALA A 114 -2.19 -14.44 10.96
N ILE A 115 -1.12 -13.65 10.98
CA ILE A 115 0.09 -13.90 10.18
C ILE A 115 1.03 -14.84 10.94
N ASP A 116 1.33 -15.98 10.33
CA ASP A 116 2.41 -16.84 10.75
C ASP A 116 3.73 -16.41 10.09
N TYR A 117 4.56 -15.70 10.87
CA TYR A 117 5.85 -15.22 10.40
C TYR A 117 6.89 -16.34 10.22
N ILE A 118 6.66 -17.57 10.69
CA ILE A 118 7.59 -18.69 10.50
C ILE A 118 7.54 -19.18 9.04
N GLN A 119 6.37 -19.06 8.40
CA GLN A 119 6.19 -19.46 7.01
C GLN A 119 6.81 -18.45 6.05
N GLU A 120 7.10 -18.85 4.81
CA GLU A 120 7.54 -17.92 3.79
C GLU A 120 6.38 -17.08 3.27
N PRO A 121 6.59 -15.78 2.97
CA PRO A 121 5.54 -14.97 2.39
C PRO A 121 5.20 -15.49 0.99
N VAL A 122 3.92 -15.33 0.62
CA VAL A 122 3.38 -15.68 -0.68
C VAL A 122 2.85 -14.39 -1.30
N PRO A 123 3.37 -13.94 -2.47
CA PRO A 123 4.45 -14.54 -3.25
C PRO A 123 5.82 -14.45 -2.55
N PRO A 124 6.78 -15.32 -2.89
CA PRO A 124 8.11 -15.28 -2.31
C PRO A 124 8.86 -14.00 -2.68
N PHE A 125 9.82 -13.60 -1.85
CA PHE A 125 10.68 -12.45 -2.13
C PHE A 125 11.35 -12.55 -3.50
N LYS A 126 11.24 -11.49 -4.30
CA LYS A 126 11.89 -11.40 -5.62
C LYS A 126 13.43 -11.41 -5.52
N LYS A 127 13.98 -10.84 -4.44
CA LYS A 127 15.43 -10.70 -4.20
C LYS A 127 15.83 -11.43 -2.93
N LYS A 128 16.96 -12.16 -2.98
CA LYS A 128 17.51 -12.86 -1.81
C LYS A 128 17.90 -11.90 -0.67
N GLU A 129 18.35 -10.70 -1.02
CA GLU A 129 18.73 -9.68 -0.04
C GLU A 129 17.53 -9.20 0.80
N ASP A 130 16.35 -9.11 0.19
CA ASP A 130 15.12 -8.72 0.89
C ASP A 130 14.67 -9.81 1.87
N ARG A 131 14.85 -11.08 1.50
CA ARG A 131 14.64 -12.21 2.40
C ARG A 131 15.56 -12.12 3.63
N VAL A 132 16.87 -11.98 3.42
CA VAL A 132 17.85 -11.92 4.53
C VAL A 132 17.58 -10.72 5.44
N TRP A 133 17.21 -9.57 4.86
CA TRP A 133 16.81 -8.39 5.62
C TRP A 133 15.53 -8.64 6.43
N ALA A 134 14.50 -9.23 5.82
CA ALA A 134 13.25 -9.55 6.48
C ALA A 134 13.46 -10.54 7.64
N ASP A 135 14.26 -11.59 7.43
CA ASP A 135 14.61 -12.57 8.46
C ASP A 135 15.31 -11.91 9.65
N SER A 136 16.29 -11.04 9.37
CA SER A 136 17.00 -10.28 10.41
C SER A 136 16.05 -9.41 11.23
N LEU A 137 15.05 -8.82 10.58
CA LEU A 137 14.06 -7.95 11.22
C LEU A 137 13.09 -8.76 12.09
N LEU A 138 12.59 -9.90 11.57
CA LEU A 138 11.68 -10.79 12.29
C LEU A 138 12.36 -11.44 13.51
N LEU A 139 13.61 -11.89 13.36
CA LEU A 139 14.43 -12.42 14.47
C LEU A 139 14.62 -11.37 15.57
N ALA A 140 14.94 -10.14 15.21
CA ALA A 140 15.10 -9.04 16.18
C ALA A 140 13.80 -8.72 16.95
N LYS A 141 12.63 -9.13 16.43
CA LYS A 141 11.31 -8.99 17.06
C LYS A 141 10.84 -10.26 17.75
N GLY A 142 11.61 -11.35 17.71
CA GLY A 142 11.22 -12.65 18.28
C GLY A 142 10.05 -13.32 17.54
N LEU A 143 9.85 -12.97 16.26
CA LEU A 143 8.79 -13.51 15.40
C LEU A 143 9.28 -14.66 14.50
N ARG A 144 10.59 -14.91 14.50
CA ARG A 144 11.29 -16.06 13.91
C ARG A 144 12.40 -16.49 14.86
#